data_AF-A0A3C1Z7K6-F1
#
_entry.id   AF-A0A3C1Z7K6-F1
#
_cell.length_a   1.000
_cell.length_b   1.000
_cell.length_c   1.000
_cell.angle_alpha   90.00
_cell.angle_beta   90.00
_cell.angle_gamma   90.00
#
_symmetry.space_group_name_H-M   'P 1'
#
loop_
_entity.id
_entity.type
_entity.pdbx_description
1 polymer ?
#
loop_
_entity_poly.entity_id
_entity_poly.type
_entity_poly.pdbx_seq_one_letter_code
_entity_poly.pdbx_strand_id
1 'polypeptide(L)' 'MLPMHNNLKTKFCGMSLDSPIVLLSGCVGFGEEYTRIQGFSNA' A
#
# COMPACT_ATOMS: atom_id res chain seq x y z
N MET A 1 8.32 -12.16 10.15
CA MET A 1 7.93 -11.34 8.98
C MET A 1 8.37 -12.09 7.74
N LEU A 2 7.45 -12.33 6.80
CA LEU A 2 7.82 -12.91 5.50
C LEU A 2 8.64 -11.87 4.71
N PRO A 3 9.69 -12.27 4.00
CA PRO A 3 10.50 -11.34 3.22
C PRO A 3 9.66 -10.73 2.11
N MET A 4 9.71 -9.41 1.99
CA MET A 4 9.05 -8.70 0.91
C MET A 4 9.78 -8.99 -0.40
N HIS A 5 9.05 -9.40 -1.43
CA HIS A 5 9.65 -9.78 -2.70
C HIS A 5 10.23 -8.54 -3.40
N ASN A 6 11.56 -8.50 -3.58
CA ASN A 6 12.25 -7.36 -4.19
C ASN A 6 11.79 -7.07 -5.63
N ASN A 7 11.23 -8.04 -6.35
CA ASN A 7 10.72 -7.87 -7.71
C ASN A 7 9.40 -7.10 -7.79
N LEU A 8 8.75 -6.78 -6.66
CA LEU A 8 7.53 -5.98 -6.63
C LEU A 8 7.82 -4.48 -6.44
N LYS A 9 9.00 -4.11 -5.94
CA LYS A 9 9.35 -2.70 -5.71
C LYS A 9 9.34 -1.91 -7.01
N THR A 10 8.65 -0.77 -7.01
CA THR A 10 8.44 0.04 -8.23
C THR A 10 8.67 1.52 -7.94
N LYS A 11 9.30 2.23 -8.89
CA LYS A 11 9.34 3.71 -8.89
C LYS A 11 8.31 4.22 -9.88
N PHE A 12 7.38 5.05 -9.42
CA PHE A 12 6.30 5.62 -10.24
C PHE A 12 6.00 7.04 -9.80
N CYS A 13 5.92 7.99 -10.76
CA CYS A 13 5.65 9.40 -10.49
C CYS A 13 6.50 10.04 -9.37
N GLY A 14 7.78 9.63 -9.25
CA GLY A 14 8.68 10.12 -8.20
C GLY A 14 8.52 9.43 -6.84
N MET A 15 7.55 8.53 -6.68
CA MET A 15 7.34 7.75 -5.46
C MET A 15 8.05 6.39 -5.54
N SER A 16 8.54 5.90 -4.41
CA SER A 16 9.01 4.52 -4.28
C SER A 16 7.91 3.70 -3.60
N LEU A 17 7.38 2.70 -4.31
CA LEU A 17 6.31 1.84 -3.85
C LEU A 17 6.87 0.45 -3.53
N ASP A 18 6.38 -0.17 -2.46
CA ASP A 18 6.75 -1.54 -2.08
C ASP A 18 6.18 -2.60 -3.03
N SER A 19 5.08 -2.27 -3.72
CA SER A 19 4.46 -3.10 -4.76
C SER A 19 3.75 -2.20 -5.81
N PRO A 20 3.41 -2.72 -7.00
CA PRO A 20 2.64 -1.96 -7.99
C PRO A 20 1.12 -1.96 -7.72
N ILE A 21 0.66 -2.54 -6.60
CA ILE A 21 -0.76 -2.63 -6.26
C ILE A 21 -1.22 -1.29 -5.67
N VAL A 22 -2.31 -0.74 -6.20
CA VAL A 22 -2.93 0.50 -5.73
C VAL A 22 -4.44 0.32 -5.58
N LEU A 23 -5.03 0.97 -4.58
CA LEU A 23 -6.47 0.99 -4.42
C LEU A 23 -7.08 2.02 -5.37
N LEU A 24 -8.16 1.64 -6.07
CA LEU A 24 -8.84 2.52 -7.00
C LEU A 24 -9.61 3.60 -6.24
N SER A 25 -9.44 4.86 -6.66
CA SER A 25 -10.18 5.99 -6.10
C SER A 25 -11.69 5.77 -6.22
N GLY A 26 -12.41 6.05 -5.13
CA GLY A 26 -13.86 5.84 -5.05
C GLY A 26 -14.29 4.42 -4.70
N CYS A 27 -13.39 3.44 -4.68
CA CYS A 27 -13.73 2.05 -4.31
C CYS A 27 -13.44 1.70 -2.84
N VAL A 28 -12.66 2.53 -2.13
CA VAL A 28 -12.14 2.19 -0.79
C VAL A 28 -12.32 3.28 0.27
N GLY A 29 -12.98 4.39 -0.07
CA GLY A 29 -13.12 5.54 0.82
C GLY A 29 -11.77 6.04 1.35
N PHE A 30 -11.72 6.35 2.64
CA PHE A 30 -10.49 6.71 3.35
C PHE A 30 -9.82 5.51 4.06
N GLY A 31 -10.28 4.29 3.78
CA GLY A 31 -9.70 3.06 4.34
C GLY A 31 -10.08 2.77 5.79
N GLU A 32 -11.20 3.31 6.29
CA GLU A 32 -11.68 3.06 7.65
C GLU A 32 -12.35 1.69 7.79
N GLU A 33 -13.01 1.23 6.72
CA GLU A 33 -13.76 -0.01 6.64
C GLU A 33 -12.87 -1.23 6.34
N TYR A 34 -11.63 -0.99 5.90
CA TYR A 34 -10.68 -2.05 5.56
C TYR A 34 -9.81 -2.40 6.77
N THR A 35 -9.53 -3.69 6.94
CA THR A 35 -8.70 -4.20 8.02
C THR A 35 -7.36 -3.48 8.01
N ARG A 36 -7.08 -2.71 9.07
CA ARG A 36 -5.80 -2.02 9.19
C ARG A 36 -4.69 -3.04 9.34
N ILE A 37 -3.57 -2.76 8.68
CA ILE A 37 -2.32 -3.48 8.92
C ILE A 37 -1.92 -3.18 10.37
N GLN A 38 -1.74 -4.23 11.19
CA GLN A 38 -1.28 -4.04 12.57
C GLN A 38 0.05 -3.28 12.58
N GLY A 39 0.12 -2.19 13.34
CA GLY A 39 1.29 -1.32 13.42
C GLY A 39 1.36 -0.19 12.39
N PHE A 40 0.32 0.00 11.55
CA PHE A 40 0.23 1.13 10.62
C PHE A 40 -0.80 2.16 11.10
N SER A 41 -0.41 3.44 11.17
CA SER A 41 -1.28 4.58 11.46
C SER A 41 -1.22 5.59 10.32
N ASN A 42 -2.37 6.04 9.83
CA ASN A 42 -2.51 7.16 8.89
C ASN A 42 -2.42 8.51 9.65
N ALA A 43 -1.31 8.75 10.35
CA ALA A 43 -1.01 10.02 10.99
C ALA A 43 0.05 10.79 10.19
#